data_AF-A0A7V1U6E1-F1
#
_entry.id   AF-A0A7V1U6E1-F1
#
_cell.length_a   1.000
_cell.length_b   1.000
_cell.length_c   1.000
_cell.angle_alpha   90.00
_cell.angle_beta   90.00
_cell.angle_gamma   90.00
#
_symmetry.space_group_name_H-M   'P 1'
#
loop_
_entity.id
_entity.type
_entity.pdbx_description
1 polymer ?
#
loop_
_entity_poly.entity_id
_entity_poly.type
_entity_poly.pdbx_seq_one_letter_code
_entity_poly.pdbx_strand_id
1 'polypeptide(L)'
;MALDTALARAAELFAAARLPLLAGLEADLSGLRAAVALAERTGGVLDPMAGEGTRAQLLAVERAGWVTGTLAEARNRPDLVLLLGDGWRTAAPRLVERVLLPAVRLDDRPRRIVQLGGAPPEEAAIEHLPCSA
;
A
#
# COMPACT_ATOMS: atom_id res chain seq x y z
N MET A 1 14.22 -34.51 -2.24
CA MET A 1 15.53 -34.57 -1.58
C MET A 1 16.12 -33.19 -1.30
N ALA A 2 16.50 -32.38 -2.30
CA ALA A 2 17.08 -31.05 -2.02
C ALA A 2 16.11 -30.09 -1.29
N LEU A 3 14.82 -30.08 -1.66
CA LEU A 3 13.79 -29.29 -0.98
C LEU A 3 13.58 -29.75 0.47
N ASP A 4 13.45 -31.06 0.70
CA ASP A 4 13.24 -31.62 2.04
C ASP A 4 14.41 -31.30 2.97
N THR A 5 15.65 -31.39 2.47
CA THR A 5 16.85 -30.98 3.19
C THR A 5 16.85 -29.49 3.53
N ALA A 6 16.45 -28.63 2.59
CA ALA A 6 16.34 -27.18 2.84
C ALA A 6 15.27 -26.85 3.89
N LEU A 7 14.11 -27.52 3.83
CA LEU A 7 13.03 -27.36 4.81
C LEU A 7 13.43 -27.83 6.21
N ALA A 8 14.09 -28.98 6.31
CA ALA A 8 14.63 -29.47 7.58
C ALA A 8 15.63 -28.48 8.18
N ARG A 9 16.53 -27.94 7.35
CA ARG A 9 17.51 -26.95 7.80
C ARG A 9 16.85 -25.64 8.24
N ALA A 10 15.82 -25.18 7.55
CA ALA A 10 15.07 -24.01 7.95
C ALA A 10 14.37 -24.24 9.30
N ALA A 11 13.75 -25.40 9.51
CA ALA A 11 13.09 -25.75 10.77
C ALA A 11 14.07 -25.75 11.96
N GLU A 12 15.29 -26.28 11.78
CA GLU A 12 16.35 -26.21 12.78
C GLU A 12 16.73 -24.77 13.14
N LEU A 13 16.88 -23.89 12.13
CA LEU A 13 17.21 -22.48 12.35
C LEU A 13 16.11 -21.76 13.15
N PHE A 14 14.84 -21.99 12.80
CA PHE A 14 13.71 -21.43 13.54
C PHE A 14 13.61 -21.98 14.97
N ALA A 15 13.88 -23.27 15.18
CA ALA A 15 13.85 -23.88 16.51
C ALA A 15 14.97 -23.39 17.44
N ALA A 16 16.13 -23.05 16.87
CA ALA A 16 17.27 -22.52 17.63
C ALA A 16 17.20 -21.00 17.88
N ALA A 17 16.38 -20.27 17.12
CA ALA A 17 16.26 -18.82 17.23
C ALA A 17 15.48 -18.42 18.50
N ARG A 18 15.97 -17.40 19.21
CA ARG A 18 15.29 -16.85 20.40
C ARG A 18 14.13 -15.90 20.06
N LEU A 19 14.22 -15.23 18.91
CA LEU A 19 13.24 -14.27 18.42
C LEU A 19 13.36 -14.19 16.88
N PRO A 20 12.84 -15.20 16.16
CA PRO A 20 12.97 -15.21 14.70
C PRO A 20 12.18 -14.06 14.05
N LEU A 21 12.77 -13.43 13.03
CA LEU A 21 12.11 -12.41 12.22
C LEU A 21 11.64 -13.01 10.90
N LEU A 22 10.36 -12.83 10.60
CA LEU A 22 9.75 -13.15 9.31
C LEU A 22 9.47 -11.85 8.57
N ALA A 23 10.39 -11.47 7.68
CA ALA A 23 10.35 -10.20 6.94
C ALA A 23 9.77 -10.33 5.53
N GLY A 24 9.44 -9.20 4.91
CA GLY A 24 8.99 -9.09 3.52
C GLY A 24 7.50 -9.34 3.38
N LEU A 25 7.03 -10.56 3.68
CA LEU A 25 5.61 -10.93 3.72
C LEU A 25 4.79 -10.54 2.46
N GLU A 26 5.45 -10.44 1.30
CA GLU A 26 4.79 -10.19 0.01
C GLU A 26 4.26 -11.51 -0.57
N ALA A 27 3.25 -12.05 0.10
CA ALA A 27 2.61 -13.30 -0.27
C ALA A 27 1.09 -13.13 -0.41
N ASP A 28 0.44 -14.15 -0.99
CA ASP A 28 -1.01 -14.24 -0.95
C ASP A 28 -1.52 -14.51 0.47
N LEU A 29 -2.85 -14.57 0.63
CA LEU A 29 -3.47 -14.81 1.93
C LEU A 29 -3.06 -16.16 2.55
N SER A 30 -2.77 -17.17 1.72
CA SER A 30 -2.34 -18.48 2.20
C SER A 30 -0.93 -18.40 2.78
N GLY A 31 0.00 -17.74 2.07
CA GLY A 31 1.36 -17.50 2.52
C GLY A 31 1.41 -16.64 3.78
N LEU A 32 0.59 -15.59 3.88
CA LEU A 32 0.47 -14.77 5.08
C LEU A 32 -0.04 -15.59 6.28
N ARG A 33 -1.07 -16.41 6.10
CA ARG A 33 -1.59 -17.30 7.16
C ARG A 33 -0.53 -18.30 7.62
N ALA A 34 0.23 -18.86 6.68
CA ALA A 34 1.33 -19.77 7.01
C ALA A 34 2.45 -19.06 7.79
N ALA A 35 2.81 -17.82 7.40
CA ALA A 35 3.79 -17.01 8.11
C ALA A 35 3.33 -16.67 9.54
N VAL A 36 2.06 -16.28 9.72
CA VAL A 36 1.46 -16.06 11.04
C VAL A 36 1.53 -17.33 11.89
N ALA A 37 1.09 -18.47 11.37
CA ALA A 37 1.16 -19.74 12.09
C ALA A 37 2.60 -20.15 12.44
N LEU A 38 3.58 -19.87 11.57
CA LEU A 38 4.98 -20.11 11.86
C LEU A 38 5.50 -19.20 12.97
N ALA A 39 5.17 -17.91 12.93
CA ALA A 39 5.53 -16.94 13.95
C ALA A 39 4.93 -17.32 15.31
N GLU A 40 3.65 -17.70 15.37
CA GLU A 40 2.98 -18.18 16.59
C GLU A 40 3.68 -19.40 17.19
N ARG A 41 4.06 -20.37 16.36
CA ARG A 41 4.75 -21.59 16.81
C ARG A 41 6.19 -21.36 17.28
N THR A 42 6.83 -20.31 16.81
CA THR A 42 8.27 -20.07 17.04
C THR A 42 8.53 -18.85 17.94
N GLY A 43 7.49 -18.15 18.37
CA GLY A 43 7.62 -16.87 19.09
C GLY A 43 8.22 -15.76 18.22
N GLY A 44 8.01 -15.83 16.90
CA GLY A 44 8.59 -14.92 15.92
C GLY A 44 7.88 -13.58 15.78
N VAL A 45 8.59 -12.62 15.17
CA VAL A 45 8.09 -11.29 14.83
C VAL A 45 7.84 -11.20 13.33
N LEU A 46 6.75 -10.52 12.95
CA LEU A 46 6.36 -10.29 11.56
C LEU A 46 6.70 -8.84 11.18
N ASP A 47 7.41 -8.65 10.06
CA ASP A 47 7.71 -7.32 9.52
C ASP A 47 7.49 -7.28 7.99
N PRO A 48 6.35 -6.78 7.51
CA PRO A 48 6.08 -6.71 6.08
C PRO A 48 6.97 -5.66 5.38
N MET A 49 7.19 -5.82 4.07
CA MET A 49 8.01 -4.90 3.27
C MET A 49 7.56 -3.44 3.40
N ALA A 50 6.24 -3.21 3.52
CA ALA A 50 5.64 -1.89 3.71
C ALA A 50 5.53 -1.48 5.20
N GLY A 51 6.34 -2.05 6.10
CA GLY A 51 6.23 -1.90 7.55
C GLY A 51 6.26 -0.45 8.03
N GLU A 52 7.18 0.36 7.52
CA GLU A 52 7.31 1.78 7.89
C GLU A 52 6.06 2.60 7.51
N GLY A 53 5.59 2.46 6.26
CA GLY A 53 4.38 3.13 5.78
C GLY A 53 3.12 2.69 6.52
N THR A 54 2.99 1.38 6.76
CA THR A 54 1.86 0.81 7.53
C THR A 54 1.84 1.36 8.95
N ARG A 55 3.00 1.44 9.61
CA ARG A 55 3.14 2.00 10.96
C ARG A 55 2.78 3.48 11.00
N ALA A 56 3.27 4.29 10.05
CA ALA A 56 2.95 5.71 9.98
C ALA A 56 1.43 5.95 9.80
N GLN A 57 0.80 5.13 8.95
CA GLN A 57 -0.65 5.17 8.73
C GLN A 57 -1.42 4.78 10.00
N LEU A 58 -1.07 3.68 10.66
CA LEU A 58 -1.71 3.24 11.90
C LEU A 58 -1.65 4.31 12.99
N LEU A 59 -0.48 4.95 13.17
CA LEU A 59 -0.34 6.05 14.14
C LEU A 59 -1.23 7.26 13.81
N ALA A 60 -1.45 7.56 12.53
CA ALA A 60 -2.38 8.62 12.13
C ALA A 60 -3.83 8.21 12.43
N VAL A 61 -4.21 6.96 12.16
CA VAL A 61 -5.55 6.43 12.46
C VAL A 61 -5.85 6.41 13.95
N GLU A 62 -4.91 5.94 14.76
CA GLU A 62 -5.07 5.89 16.21
C GLU A 62 -5.32 7.29 16.81
N ARG A 63 -4.74 8.33 16.21
CA ARG A 63 -4.83 9.71 16.73
C ARG A 63 -6.00 10.50 16.16
N ALA A 64 -6.31 10.34 14.89
CA ALA A 64 -7.24 11.21 14.16
C ALA A 64 -8.43 10.45 13.53
N GLY A 65 -8.47 9.13 13.68
CA GLY A 65 -9.48 8.29 13.04
C GLY A 65 -9.21 8.03 11.56
N TRP A 66 -10.19 7.41 10.89
CA TRP A 66 -10.10 7.04 9.48
C TRP A 66 -11.39 7.40 8.76
N VAL A 67 -11.30 8.36 7.84
CA VAL A 67 -12.39 8.73 6.93
C VAL A 67 -11.90 8.43 5.51
N THR A 68 -12.52 7.46 4.87
CA THR A 68 -12.09 6.96 3.55
C THR A 68 -13.28 6.68 2.65
N GLY A 69 -13.01 6.47 1.37
CA GLY A 69 -13.97 6.02 0.37
C GLY A 69 -13.36 4.99 -0.57
N THR A 70 -14.18 4.39 -1.40
CA THR A 70 -13.72 3.40 -2.39
C THR A 70 -13.18 4.06 -3.65
N LEU A 71 -12.38 3.34 -4.44
CA LEU A 71 -11.96 3.83 -5.77
C LEU A 71 -13.16 4.06 -6.71
N ALA A 72 -14.26 3.33 -6.52
CA ALA A 72 -15.49 3.57 -7.29
C ALA A 72 -16.15 4.90 -6.92
N GLU A 73 -16.11 5.29 -5.65
CA GLU A 73 -16.56 6.60 -5.20
C GLU A 73 -15.63 7.70 -5.71
N ALA A 74 -14.31 7.53 -5.57
CA ALA A 74 -13.31 8.45 -6.11
C ALA A 74 -13.42 8.60 -7.64
N ARG A 75 -13.79 7.54 -8.36
CA ARG A 75 -13.99 7.55 -9.82
C ARG A 75 -15.22 8.35 -10.23
N ASN A 76 -16.30 8.35 -9.44
CA ASN A 76 -17.60 8.82 -9.92
C ASN A 76 -18.16 10.04 -9.21
N ARG A 77 -17.88 10.23 -7.91
CA ARG A 77 -18.55 11.25 -7.10
C ARG A 77 -17.85 12.61 -6.99
N PRO A 78 -16.50 12.70 -6.90
CA PRO A 78 -15.85 13.96 -6.56
C PRO A 78 -15.79 14.90 -7.76
N ASP A 79 -16.10 16.15 -7.46
CA ASP A 79 -15.83 17.35 -8.25
C ASP A 79 -14.44 17.93 -7.98
N LEU A 80 -13.79 17.57 -6.88
CA LEU A 80 -12.39 17.86 -6.58
C LEU A 80 -11.62 16.62 -6.11
N VAL A 81 -10.46 16.38 -6.71
CA VAL A 81 -9.48 15.38 -6.24
C VAL A 81 -8.16 16.08 -5.93
N LEU A 82 -7.68 15.95 -4.70
CA LEU A 82 -6.37 16.43 -4.27
C LEU A 82 -5.42 15.24 -4.08
N LEU A 83 -4.36 15.21 -4.91
CA LEU A 83 -3.26 14.27 -4.81
C LEU A 83 -2.15 14.93 -3.97
N LEU A 84 -1.69 14.25 -2.93
CA LEU A 84 -0.61 14.72 -2.08
C LEU A 84 0.70 14.04 -2.48
N GLY A 85 1.66 14.82 -2.99
CA GLY A 85 2.90 14.32 -3.57
C GLY A 85 2.71 13.57 -4.90
N ASP A 86 3.75 12.86 -5.33
CA ASP A 86 3.85 12.15 -6.61
C ASP A 86 3.99 10.62 -6.46
N GLY A 87 4.09 10.10 -5.23
CA GLY A 87 4.24 8.67 -4.96
C GLY A 87 3.09 7.78 -5.49
N TRP A 88 1.93 8.37 -5.77
CA TRP A 88 0.80 7.68 -6.41
C TRP A 88 1.16 7.13 -7.80
N ARG A 89 2.13 7.73 -8.50
CA ARG A 89 2.59 7.28 -9.82
C ARG A 89 3.19 5.88 -9.75
N THR A 90 4.03 5.63 -8.75
CA THR A 90 4.65 4.33 -8.53
C THR A 90 3.69 3.36 -7.86
N ALA A 91 2.91 3.82 -6.87
CA ALA A 91 2.01 2.96 -6.11
C ALA A 91 0.78 2.50 -6.91
N ALA A 92 0.28 3.33 -7.82
CA ALA A 92 -0.89 3.04 -8.66
C ALA A 92 -0.69 3.58 -10.09
N PRO A 93 0.13 2.92 -10.93
CA PRO A 93 0.49 3.40 -12.26
C PRO A 93 -0.69 3.64 -13.21
N ARG A 94 -1.84 3.00 -12.91
CA ARG A 94 -3.08 3.07 -13.68
C ARG A 94 -4.16 3.95 -13.05
N LEU A 95 -3.82 4.72 -12.01
CA LEU A 95 -4.77 5.54 -11.27
C LEU A 95 -5.44 6.58 -12.18
N VAL A 96 -4.66 7.12 -13.13
CA VAL A 96 -5.13 8.14 -14.06
C VAL A 96 -6.25 7.60 -14.95
N GLU A 97 -5.98 6.58 -15.78
CA GLU A 97 -6.97 6.14 -16.75
C GLU A 97 -8.10 5.30 -16.15
N ARG A 98 -7.94 4.78 -14.92
CA ARG A 98 -8.99 3.99 -14.24
C ARG A 98 -9.88 4.80 -13.30
N VAL A 99 -9.36 5.89 -12.72
CA VAL A 99 -10.05 6.60 -11.63
C VAL A 99 -10.15 8.11 -11.87
N LEU A 100 -9.03 8.77 -12.20
CA LEU A 100 -8.97 10.23 -12.28
C LEU A 100 -9.59 10.77 -13.57
N LEU A 101 -9.20 10.18 -14.71
CA LEU A 101 -9.63 10.51 -16.06
C LEU A 101 -10.14 9.25 -16.79
N PRO A 102 -11.16 8.55 -16.26
CA PRO A 102 -11.68 7.35 -16.88
C PRO A 102 -12.48 7.69 -18.14
N ALA A 103 -12.46 6.80 -19.12
CA ALA A 103 -13.24 6.97 -20.36
C ALA A 103 -14.77 7.07 -20.12
N VAL A 104 -15.25 6.50 -19.01
CA VAL A 104 -16.68 6.52 -18.63
C VAL A 104 -16.79 6.89 -17.15
N ARG A 105 -17.78 7.70 -16.81
CA ARG A 105 -18.22 8.01 -15.44
C ARG A 105 -19.73 7.83 -15.32
N LEU A 106 -20.21 7.66 -14.10
CA LEU A 106 -21.66 7.61 -13.83
C LEU A 106 -22.35 8.98 -13.97
N ASP A 107 -21.58 10.06 -13.91
CA ASP A 107 -22.05 11.43 -14.15
C ASP A 107 -21.03 12.22 -14.98
N ASP A 108 -21.49 13.34 -15.53
CA ASP A 108 -20.73 14.26 -16.40
C ASP A 108 -20.26 15.52 -15.66
N ARG A 109 -20.47 15.58 -14.34
CA ARG A 109 -20.08 16.73 -13.52
C ARG A 109 -18.57 17.01 -13.68
N PRO A 110 -18.17 18.27 -13.91
CA PRO A 110 -16.78 18.61 -14.08
C PRO A 110 -15.98 18.24 -12.82
N ARG A 111 -14.77 17.75 -13.03
CA ARG A 111 -13.83 17.43 -11.95
C ARG A 111 -12.56 18.24 -12.11
N ARG A 112 -12.16 18.90 -11.03
CA ARG A 112 -10.83 19.48 -10.88
C ARG A 112 -9.91 18.47 -10.21
N ILE A 113 -8.69 18.32 -10.73
CA ILE A 113 -7.67 17.40 -10.19
C ILE A 113 -6.43 18.22 -9.94
N VAL A 114 -5.95 18.18 -8.70
CA VAL A 114 -4.81 18.98 -8.24
C VAL A 114 -3.80 18.07 -7.59
N GLN A 115 -2.53 18.20 -7.94
CA GLN A 115 -1.41 17.60 -7.21
C GLN A 115 -0.69 18.68 -6.41
N LEU A 116 -0.57 18.47 -5.09
CA LEU A 116 0.19 19.33 -4.18
C LEU A 116 1.54 18.69 -3.85
N GLY A 117 2.63 19.35 -4.23
CA GLY A 117 3.99 18.85 -4.04
C GLY A 117 4.38 17.73 -5.03
N GLY A 118 5.54 17.10 -4.78
CA GLY A 118 6.12 16.09 -5.68
C GLY A 118 6.57 16.66 -7.03
N ALA A 119 7.09 15.80 -7.89
CA ALA A 119 7.43 16.13 -9.27
C ALA A 119 6.17 16.53 -10.08
N PRO A 120 6.27 17.49 -11.01
CA PRO A 120 5.15 17.91 -11.85
C PRO A 120 4.49 16.72 -12.57
N PRO A 121 3.16 16.69 -12.69
CA PRO A 121 2.48 15.62 -13.37
C PRO A 121 2.67 15.69 -14.89
N GLU A 122 2.72 14.52 -15.54
CA GLU A 122 2.77 14.41 -17.00
C GLU A 122 1.44 14.78 -17.66
N GLU A 123 0.34 14.51 -16.96
CA GLU A 123 -1.01 14.77 -17.43
C GLU A 123 -1.35 16.26 -17.29
N ALA A 124 -1.48 16.96 -18.41
CA ALA A 124 -1.86 18.38 -18.44
C ALA A 124 -3.22 18.67 -17.78
N ALA A 125 -4.08 17.66 -17.63
CA ALA A 125 -5.37 17.78 -16.94
C ALA A 125 -5.24 17.79 -15.40
N ILE A 126 -4.05 17.53 -14.85
CA ILE A 126 -3.76 17.59 -13.42
C ILE A 126 -3.03 18.90 -13.15
N GLU A 127 -3.67 19.80 -12.40
CA GLU A 127 -3.08 21.05 -11.95
C GLU A 127 -1.96 20.76 -10.93
N HIS A 128 -0.78 21.36 -11.11
CA HIS A 128 0.32 21.22 -10.14
C HIS A 128 0.43 22.45 -9.26
N LEU A 129 0.31 22.24 -7.95
CA LEU A 129 0.63 23.22 -6.94
C LEU A 129 1.95 22.79 -6.28
N PRO A 130 3.07 23.50 -6.51
CA PRO A 130 4.30 23.19 -5.81
C PRO A 130 4.11 23.42 -4.31
N CYS A 131 4.74 22.58 -3.50
CA CYS A 131 4.77 22.74 -2.06
C CYS A 131 6.22 22.94 -1.64
N SER A 132 6.57 24.16 -1.22
CA SER A 132 7.82 24.43 -0.51
C SER A 132 7.61 23.97 0.93
N ALA A 133 8.15 22.81 1.30
CA ALA A 133 8.29 22.44 2.70
C ALA A 133 9.28 23.38 3.42
#